data_AF-A0A2X2JS20-F1
#
_entry.id   AF-A0A2X2JS20-F1
#
_cell.length_a   1.000
_cell.length_b   1.000
_cell.length_c   1.000
_cell.angle_alpha   90.00
_cell.angle_beta   90.00
_cell.angle_gamma   90.00
#
_symmetry.space_group_name_H-M   'P 1'
#
loop_
_entity.id
_entity.type
_entity.pdbx_description
1 polymer ?
#
loop_
_entity_poly.entity_id
_entity_poly.type
_entity_poly.pdbx_seq_one_letter_code
_entity_poly.pdbx_strand_id
1 'polypeptide(L)'
;MLKQILPRATKISVIFAVAFFIINYIGMEKPDILYLVGRTIIATLAFILICLTVFSIINSPERKIKLGTTLPIAINYWYHFGAIFLTVQIGVITGLIIGVIATFIWELIEKNKGGRSS
;
A
#
# COMPACT_ATOMS: atom_id res chain seq x y z
N MET A 1 0.78 11.02 -19.22
CA MET A 1 1.28 10.28 -18.03
C MET A 1 0.28 10.33 -16.87
N LEU A 2 -0.07 11.51 -16.34
CA LEU A 2 -1.04 11.65 -15.23
C LEU A 2 -2.41 11.01 -15.51
N LYS A 3 -2.97 11.20 -16.72
CA LYS A 3 -4.25 10.58 -17.15
C LYS A 3 -4.28 9.03 -17.07
N GLN A 4 -3.12 8.36 -17.10
CA GLN A 4 -3.01 6.90 -16.97
C GLN A 4 -2.65 6.46 -15.55
N ILE A 5 -1.89 7.29 -14.83
CA ILE A 5 -1.46 7.02 -13.45
C ILE A 5 -2.61 7.23 -12.46
N LEU A 6 -3.35 8.32 -12.64
CA LEU A 6 -4.45 8.72 -11.76
C LEU A 6 -5.51 7.62 -11.59
N PRO A 7 -6.11 7.04 -12.65
CA PRO A 7 -7.13 6.00 -12.45
C PRO A 7 -6.59 4.75 -11.76
N ARG A 8 -5.31 4.40 -11.98
CA ARG A 8 -4.66 3.26 -11.31
C ARG A 8 -4.42 3.55 -9.83
N ALA A 9 -3.87 4.71 -9.50
CA ALA A 9 -3.65 5.15 -8.13
C ALA A 9 -4.98 5.21 -7.36
N THR A 10 -6.04 5.75 -7.97
CA THR A 10 -7.38 5.80 -7.38
C THR A 10 -7.91 4.38 -7.11
N LYS A 11 -7.87 3.47 -8.08
CA LYS A 11 -8.37 2.10 -7.91
C LYS A 11 -7.69 1.38 -6.73
N ILE A 12 -6.36 1.49 -6.65
CA ILE A 12 -5.58 0.87 -5.58
C ILE A 12 -5.85 1.54 -4.23
N SER A 13 -6.02 2.86 -4.22
CA SER A 13 -6.30 3.60 -2.99
C SER A 13 -7.70 3.32 -2.45
N VAL A 14 -8.67 3.01 -3.30
CA VAL A 14 -9.98 2.52 -2.87
C VAL A 14 -9.85 1.16 -2.17
N ILE A 15 -9.04 0.24 -2.71
CA ILE A 15 -8.77 -1.05 -2.07
C ILE A 15 -8.10 -0.84 -0.70
N PHE A 16 -7.11 0.06 -0.64
CA PHE A 16 -6.46 0.45 0.61
C PHE A 16 -7.47 1.01 1.61
N ALA A 17 -8.34 1.95 1.19
CA ALA A 17 -9.33 2.59 2.05
C ALA A 17 -10.30 1.57 2.66
N VAL A 18 -10.82 0.65 1.84
CA VAL A 18 -11.74 -0.40 2.28
C VAL A 18 -11.05 -1.35 3.26
N ALA A 19 -9.84 -1.81 2.92
CA ALA A 19 -9.07 -2.71 3.80
C ALA A 19 -8.73 -2.02 5.13
N PHE A 20 -8.24 -0.78 5.09
CA PHE A 20 -7.90 0.00 6.26
C PHE A 20 -9.12 0.22 7.15
N PHE A 21 -10.26 0.57 6.57
CA PHE A 21 -11.51 0.76 7.31
C PHE A 21 -11.94 -0.53 8.01
N ILE A 22 -12.00 -1.65 7.29
CA ILE A 22 -12.46 -2.93 7.84
C ILE A 22 -11.54 -3.38 8.98
N ILE A 23 -10.21 -3.32 8.80
CA ILE A 23 -9.28 -3.80 9.81
C ILE A 23 -9.31 -2.89 11.05
N ASN A 24 -9.34 -1.56 10.87
CA ASN A 24 -9.43 -0.64 12.00
C ASN A 24 -10.80 -0.74 12.70
N TYR A 25 -11.90 -1.02 11.98
CA TYR A 25 -13.22 -1.25 12.57
C TYR A 25 -13.23 -2.47 13.50
N ILE A 26 -12.69 -3.59 13.04
CA ILE A 26 -12.62 -4.84 13.82
C ILE A 26 -11.72 -4.68 15.04
N GLY A 27 -10.69 -3.83 14.96
CA GLY A 27 -9.76 -3.56 16.07
C GLY A 27 -10.28 -2.63 17.17
N MET A 28 -11.50 -2.07 17.06
CA MET A 28 -12.05 -1.13 18.05
C MET A 28 -12.94 -1.85 19.08
N GLU A 29 -12.63 -1.68 20.37
CA GLU A 29 -13.50 -2.18 21.46
C GLU A 29 -14.83 -1.43 21.56
N LYS A 30 -14.83 -0.13 21.26
CA LYS A 30 -16.03 0.72 21.16
C LYS A 30 -16.01 1.45 19.82
N PRO A 31 -16.86 1.07 18.86
CA PRO A 31 -16.77 1.63 17.50
C PRO A 31 -17.29 3.08 17.46
N ASP A 32 -16.35 4.03 17.42
CA ASP A 32 -16.60 5.41 16.98
C ASP A 32 -16.42 5.48 15.46
N ILE A 33 -17.55 5.38 14.76
CA ILE A 33 -17.58 5.33 13.29
C ILE A 33 -17.11 6.65 12.68
N LEU A 34 -17.47 7.79 13.29
CA LEU A 34 -17.15 9.10 12.73
C LEU A 34 -15.64 9.35 12.78
N TYR A 35 -15.02 9.05 13.92
CA TYR A 35 -13.58 9.11 14.08
C TYR A 35 -12.86 8.17 13.08
N LEU A 36 -13.37 6.94 12.93
CA LEU A 36 -12.82 5.96 12.01
C LEU A 36 -12.89 6.40 10.53
N VAL A 37 -14.03 6.94 10.10
CA VAL A 37 -14.20 7.49 8.74
C VAL A 37 -13.20 8.61 8.50
N GLY A 38 -13.09 9.57 9.43
CA GLY A 38 -12.13 10.68 9.32
C GLY A 38 -10.68 10.19 9.17
N ARG A 39 -10.27 9.25 10.02
CA ARG A 39 -8.92 8.66 9.96
C ARG A 39 -8.67 7.90 8.65
N THR A 40 -9.66 7.18 8.16
CA THR A 40 -9.59 6.43 6.89
C THR A 40 -9.44 7.39 5.70
N ILE A 41 -10.16 8.51 5.68
CA ILE A 41 -10.05 9.53 4.62
C ILE A 41 -8.63 10.10 4.61
N ILE A 42 -8.10 10.50 5.77
CA ILE A 42 -6.75 11.08 5.88
C ILE A 42 -5.69 10.06 5.43
N ALA A 43 -5.79 8.81 5.90
CA ALA A 43 -4.88 7.74 5.51
C ALA A 43 -4.93 7.48 4.00
N THR A 44 -6.13 7.47 3.42
CA THR A 44 -6.34 7.26 1.98
C THR A 44 -5.74 8.39 1.15
N LEU A 45 -5.90 9.64 1.57
CA LEU A 45 -5.30 10.80 0.90
C LEU A 45 -3.77 10.73 0.93
N ALA A 46 -3.18 10.40 2.07
CA ALA A 46 -1.74 10.19 2.19
C ALA A 46 -1.25 9.05 1.28
N PHE A 47 -1.98 7.95 1.24
CA PHE A 47 -1.66 6.79 0.40
C PHE A 47 -1.75 7.11 -1.10
N ILE A 48 -2.76 7.88 -1.54
CA ILE A 48 -2.87 8.37 -2.92
C ILE A 48 -1.62 9.15 -3.31
N LEU A 49 -1.13 10.06 -2.45
CA LEU A 49 0.07 10.84 -2.73
C LEU A 49 1.31 9.96 -2.87
N ILE A 50 1.44 8.93 -2.02
CA ILE A 50 2.51 7.92 -2.14
C ILE A 50 2.41 7.19 -3.48
N CYS A 51 1.23 6.68 -3.84
CA CYS A 51 1.02 6.00 -5.12
C CYS A 51 1.34 6.89 -6.33
N LEU A 52 0.91 8.15 -6.32
CA LEU A 52 1.21 9.10 -7.39
C LEU A 52 2.72 9.34 -7.51
N THR A 53 3.42 9.54 -6.41
CA THR A 53 4.88 9.74 -6.37
C THR A 53 5.60 8.52 -6.92
N VAL A 54 5.30 7.34 -6.40
CA VAL A 54 5.93 6.07 -6.80
C VAL A 54 5.65 5.75 -8.27
N PHE A 55 4.41 5.93 -8.73
CA PHE A 55 4.03 5.65 -10.12
C PHE A 55 4.54 6.69 -11.11
N SER A 56 4.92 7.89 -10.65
CA SER A 56 5.59 8.89 -11.47
C SER A 56 7.06 8.53 -11.72
N ILE A 57 7.74 7.93 -10.73
CA ILE A 57 9.15 7.53 -10.83
C ILE A 57 9.31 6.26 -11.68
N ILE A 58 8.34 5.34 -11.60
CA ILE A 58 8.39 4.09 -12.34
C ILE A 58 7.90 4.30 -13.78
N ASN A 59 8.65 3.81 -14.76
CA ASN A 59 8.24 3.87 -16.17
C ASN A 59 7.50 2.60 -16.64
N SER A 60 7.84 1.43 -16.10
CA SER A 60 7.21 0.18 -16.53
C SER A 60 5.80 0.01 -15.97
N PRO A 61 4.78 -0.27 -16.81
CA PRO A 61 3.42 -0.53 -16.36
C PRO A 61 3.31 -1.80 -15.49
N GLU A 62 4.15 -2.81 -15.71
CA GLU A 62 4.18 -4.03 -14.90
C GLU A 62 4.67 -3.74 -13.47
N ARG A 63 5.78 -3.00 -13.35
CA ARG A 63 6.32 -2.62 -12.04
C ARG A 63 5.33 -1.76 -11.24
N LYS A 64 4.53 -0.92 -11.92
CA LYS A 64 3.43 -0.17 -11.28
C LYS A 64 2.34 -1.07 -10.72
N ILE A 65 2.01 -2.17 -11.39
CA ILE A 65 1.02 -3.14 -10.90
C ILE A 65 1.57 -3.88 -9.68
N LYS A 66 2.83 -4.35 -9.76
CA LYS A 66 3.47 -5.06 -8.65
C LYS A 66 3.58 -4.18 -7.41
N LEU A 67 4.15 -2.97 -7.54
CA LEU A 67 4.21 -2.01 -6.43
C LEU A 67 2.82 -1.58 -5.96
N GLY A 68 1.89 -1.39 -6.89
CA GLY A 68 0.51 -1.06 -6.60
C GLY A 68 -0.22 -2.09 -5.76
N THR A 69 0.18 -3.36 -5.81
CA THR A 69 -0.41 -4.42 -5.00
C THR A 69 0.33 -4.61 -3.68
N THR A 70 1.66 -4.60 -3.71
CA THR A 70 2.49 -4.88 -2.52
C THR A 70 2.50 -3.74 -1.50
N LEU A 71 2.53 -2.47 -1.94
CA LEU A 71 2.52 -1.30 -1.05
C LEU A 71 1.29 -1.25 -0.13
N PRO A 72 0.04 -1.33 -0.63
CA PRO A 72 -1.13 -1.29 0.24
C PRO A 72 -1.15 -2.41 1.28
N ILE A 73 -0.71 -3.61 0.89
CA ILE A 73 -0.66 -4.78 1.78
C ILE A 73 0.39 -4.55 2.87
N ALA A 74 1.61 -4.15 2.49
CA ALA A 74 2.70 -3.92 3.42
C ALA A 74 2.39 -2.77 4.38
N ILE A 75 1.86 -1.65 3.89
CA ILE A 75 1.50 -0.49 4.71
C ILE A 75 0.40 -0.85 5.70
N ASN A 76 -0.67 -1.55 5.29
CA ASN A 76 -1.72 -1.95 6.23
C ASN A 76 -1.18 -2.89 7.32
N TYR A 77 -0.43 -3.91 6.94
CA TYR A 77 0.13 -4.87 7.88
C TYR A 77 1.04 -4.19 8.92
N TRP A 78 1.99 -3.38 8.44
CA TRP A 78 2.95 -2.70 9.31
C TRP A 78 2.35 -1.53 10.08
N TYR A 79 1.30 -0.88 9.58
CA TYR A 79 0.54 0.10 10.33
C TYR A 79 -0.07 -0.53 11.59
N HIS A 80 -0.70 -1.70 11.47
CA HIS A 80 -1.26 -2.40 12.62
C HIS A 80 -0.19 -2.95 13.56
N PHE A 81 0.89 -3.50 13.00
CA PHE A 81 2.03 -3.93 13.79
C PHE A 81 2.62 -2.76 14.60
N GLY A 82 2.80 -1.61 13.97
CA GLY A 82 3.28 -0.39 14.63
C GLY A 82 2.30 0.18 15.65
N ALA A 83 1.00 -0.01 15.47
CA ALA A 83 -0.01 0.39 16.45
C ALA A 83 0.01 -0.50 17.71
N ILE A 84 0.42 -1.76 17.59
CA ILE A 84 0.45 -2.73 18.70
C ILE A 84 1.79 -2.72 19.44
N PHE A 85 2.91 -2.73 18.71
CA PHE A 85 4.24 -3.00 19.28
C PHE A 85 5.17 -1.79 19.33
N LEU A 86 4.94 -0.75 18.53
CA LEU A 86 5.85 0.40 18.37
C LEU A 86 5.04 1.70 18.29
N THR A 87 5.41 2.61 17.39
CA THR A 87 4.59 3.76 17.00
C THR A 87 4.03 3.55 15.59
N VAL A 88 2.84 4.10 15.36
CA VAL A 88 2.17 4.06 14.05
C VAL A 88 3.06 4.65 12.94
N GLN A 89 3.81 5.71 13.24
CA GLN A 89 4.72 6.36 12.30
C GLN A 89 5.84 5.39 11.86
N ILE A 90 6.47 4.70 12.80
CA ILE A 90 7.53 3.71 12.51
C ILE A 90 6.94 2.55 11.71
N GLY A 91 5.74 2.09 12.06
CA GLY A 91 5.01 1.07 11.29
C GLY A 91 4.81 1.46 9.83
N VAL A 92 4.28 2.65 9.56
CA VAL A 92 4.05 3.11 8.18
C VAL A 92 5.36 3.24 7.40
N ILE A 93 6.41 3.79 7.99
CA ILE A 93 7.74 3.92 7.34
C ILE A 93 8.29 2.54 6.99
N THR A 94 8.23 1.61 7.94
CA THR A 94 8.73 0.24 7.76
C THR A 94 7.94 -0.50 6.69
N GLY A 95 6.62 -0.34 6.68
CA GLY A 95 5.73 -0.89 5.65
C GLY A 95 6.03 -0.35 4.26
N LEU A 96 6.37 0.93 4.14
CA LEU A 96 6.75 1.53 2.86
C LEU A 96 8.08 0.95 2.35
N ILE A 97 9.10 0.84 3.21
CA ILE A 97 10.40 0.24 2.86
C ILE A 97 10.22 -1.22 2.44
N ILE A 98 9.52 -2.01 3.25
CA ILE A 98 9.31 -3.44 2.99
C ILE A 98 8.44 -3.66 1.76
N GLY A 99 7.41 -2.84 1.52
CA GLY A 99 6.59 -2.93 0.31
C GLY A 99 7.40 -2.71 -0.98
N VAL A 100 8.36 -1.78 -0.96
CA VAL A 100 9.29 -1.58 -2.07
C VAL A 100 10.20 -2.80 -2.24
N ILE A 101 10.84 -3.27 -1.16
CA ILE A 101 11.74 -4.45 -1.19
C ILE A 101 11.00 -5.70 -1.70
N ALA A 102 9.81 -5.98 -1.18
CA ALA A 102 8.98 -7.11 -1.59
C ALA A 102 8.67 -7.09 -3.09
N THR A 103 8.53 -5.90 -3.67
CA THR A 103 8.33 -5.76 -5.11
C THR A 103 9.57 -6.12 -5.90
N PHE A 104 10.75 -5.70 -5.45
CA PHE A 104 12.01 -6.12 -6.08
C PHE A 104 12.22 -7.64 -5.97
N ILE A 105 11.91 -8.23 -4.81
CA ILE A 105 11.98 -9.69 -4.62
C ILE A 105 11.03 -10.40 -5.58
N TRP A 106 9.79 -9.91 -5.73
CA TRP A 106 8.83 -10.45 -6.70
C TRP A 106 9.41 -10.44 -8.12
N GLU A 107 9.98 -9.32 -8.55
CA GLU A 107 10.59 -9.21 -9.88
C GLU A 107 11.77 -10.15 -10.08
N LEU A 108 12.61 -10.36 -9.06
CA LEU A 108 13.73 -11.30 -9.11
C LEU A 108 13.26 -12.75 -9.26
N ILE A 109 12.24 -13.15 -8.50
CA ILE A 109 11.67 -14.50 -8.57
C ILE A 109 11.08 -14.76 -9.97
N GLU A 110 10.38 -13.78 -10.54
CA GLU A 110 9.75 -13.90 -11.85
C GLU A 110 10.79 -14.01 -12.97
N LYS A 111 11.87 -13.22 -12.91
CA LYS A 111 13.01 -13.33 -13.83
C LYS A 111 13.65 -14.73 -13.78
N ASN A 112 13.82 -15.30 -12.59
CA ASN A 112 14.39 -16.64 -12.42
C ASN A 112 13.47 -17.78 -12.89
N LYS A 113 12.14 -17.55 -12.93
CA LYS A 113 11.18 -18.51 -13.49
C LYS A 113 11.12 -18.45 -15.02
N GLY A 114 11.30 -17.27 -15.62
CA GLY A 114 11.34 -17.08 -17.07
C GLY A 114 12.64 -17.53 -17.75
N GLY A 115 13.75 -17.65 -17.01
CA GLY A 115 15.04 -18.13 -17.52
C GLY A 115 15.23 -19.65 -17.49
N ARG A 116 14.19 -20.43 -17.16
CA ARG A 116 14.25 -21.89 -17.01
C ARG A 116 13.76 -22.68 -18.24
N SER A 117 13.65 -22.01 -19.38
CA SER A 117 13.50 -22.64 -20.69
C SER A 117 14.78 -22.42 -21.51
N SER A 118 15.76 -23.30 -21.31
CA SER A 118 16.82 -23.57 -22.28
C SER A 118 16.85 -25.06 -22.57
#